data_AF-A0A932YFX3-F1
#
_entry.id   AF-A0A932YFX3-F1
#
_cell.length_a   1.000
_cell.length_b   1.000
_cell.length_c   1.000
_cell.angle_alpha   90.00
_cell.angle_beta   90.00
_cell.angle_gamma   90.00
#
_symmetry.space_group_name_H-M   'P 1'
#
loop_
_entity.id
_entity.type
_entity.pdbx_description
1 polymer ?
#
loop_
_entity_poly.entity_id
_entity_poly.type
_entity_poly.pdbx_seq_one_letter_code
_entity_poly.pdbx_strand_id
1 'polypeptide(L)'
;MEDKLRALLVKIEASDLTDEQKEKMLAVLVDELEALVQPVLLRYVDPEKLETLASDTSKVTVESYLDLMKGALTNAEAYKELQSVMEQLLVEYESVMKEGGLL
;
A
#
# COMPACT_ATOMS: atom_id res chain seq x y z
N MET A 1 -5.38 -8.67 -7.91
CA MET A 1 -5.11 -7.38 -7.23
C MET A 1 -5.33 -6.15 -8.11
N GLU A 2 -4.54 -5.90 -9.17
CA GLU A 2 -4.63 -4.67 -9.98
C GLU A 2 -6.04 -4.38 -10.52
N ASP A 3 -6.71 -5.41 -11.06
CA ASP A 3 -8.09 -5.28 -11.56
C ASP A 3 -9.10 -4.90 -10.48
N LYS A 4 -8.91 -5.38 -9.24
CA LYS A 4 -9.81 -5.07 -8.10
C LYS A 4 -9.67 -3.61 -7.67
N LEU A 5 -8.42 -3.15 -7.53
CA LEU A 5 -8.15 -1.75 -7.22
C LEU A 5 -8.72 -0.85 -8.33
N ARG A 6 -8.48 -1.20 -9.59
CA ARG A 6 -9.02 -0.45 -10.72
C ARG A 6 -10.55 -0.40 -10.73
N ALA A 7 -11.21 -1.53 -10.45
CA ALA A 7 -12.65 -1.59 -10.34
C ALA A 7 -13.18 -0.70 -9.19
N LEU A 8 -12.50 -0.70 -8.05
CA LEU A 8 -12.84 0.15 -6.91
C LEU A 8 -12.71 1.64 -7.26
N LEU A 9 -11.62 2.03 -7.91
CA LEU A 9 -11.39 3.41 -8.36
C LEU A 9 -12.49 3.86 -9.33
N VAL A 10 -12.82 3.03 -10.33
CA VAL A 10 -13.91 3.33 -11.28
C VAL A 10 -15.24 3.52 -10.57
N LYS A 11 -15.52 2.70 -9.55
CA LYS A 11 -16.74 2.80 -8.76
C LYS A 11 -16.80 4.09 -7.91
N ILE A 12 -15.69 4.49 -7.29
CA ILE A 12 -15.59 5.76 -6.55
C ILE A 12 -15.81 6.94 -7.50
N GLU A 13 -15.16 6.93 -8.66
CA GLU A 13 -15.30 7.98 -9.68
C GLU A 13 -16.73 8.11 -10.19
N ALA A 14 -17.43 6.98 -10.38
CA ALA A 14 -18.82 6.94 -10.84
C ALA A 14 -19.86 7.21 -9.73
N SER A 15 -19.45 7.36 -8.47
CA SER A 15 -20.37 7.62 -7.36
C SER A 15 -20.91 9.06 -7.37
N ASP A 16 -22.06 9.26 -6.71
CA ASP A 16 -22.70 10.57 -6.51
C ASP A 16 -21.99 11.44 -5.45
N LEU A 17 -20.82 11.03 -5.01
CA LEU A 17 -20.01 11.80 -4.06
C LEU A 17 -19.48 13.07 -4.69
N THR A 18 -19.29 14.08 -3.84
CA THR A 18 -18.55 15.29 -4.23
C THR A 18 -17.09 14.96 -4.48
N ASP A 19 -16.42 15.78 -5.29
CA ASP A 19 -14.99 15.61 -5.58
C ASP A 19 -14.14 15.61 -4.30
N GLU A 20 -14.48 16.45 -3.31
CA GLU A 20 -13.81 16.49 -2.01
C GLU A 20 -13.95 15.17 -1.24
N GLN A 21 -15.14 14.56 -1.27
CA GLN A 21 -15.36 13.26 -0.63
C GLN A 21 -14.61 12.14 -1.34
N LYS A 22 -14.57 12.15 -2.68
CA LYS A 22 -13.80 11.19 -3.48
C LYS A 22 -12.30 11.31 -3.16
N GLU A 23 -11.77 12.54 -3.14
CA GLU A 23 -10.37 12.80 -2.83
C GLU A 23 -10.01 12.33 -1.42
N LYS A 24 -10.87 12.61 -0.43
CA LYS A 24 -10.68 12.14 0.95
C LYS A 24 -10.68 10.61 1.05
N MET A 25 -11.58 9.95 0.32
CA MET A 25 -11.66 8.48 0.30
C MET A 25 -10.42 7.86 -0.35
N LEU A 26 -9.96 8.43 -1.45
CA LEU A 26 -8.73 7.99 -2.11
C LEU A 26 -7.50 8.20 -1.21
N ALA A 27 -7.42 9.32 -0.49
CA ALA A 27 -6.35 9.57 0.47
C ALA A 27 -6.32 8.52 1.58
N VAL A 28 -7.48 8.21 2.19
CA VAL A 28 -7.58 7.16 3.21
C VAL A 28 -7.17 5.79 2.66
N LEU A 29 -7.61 5.44 1.45
CA LEU A 29 -7.23 4.19 0.80
C LEU A 29 -5.70 4.10 0.59
N VAL A 30 -5.06 5.19 0.17
CA VAL A 30 -3.60 5.25 0.01
C VAL A 30 -2.90 5.09 1.36
N ASP A 31 -3.33 5.82 2.39
CA ASP A 31 -2.74 5.74 3.73
C ASP A 31 -2.84 4.32 4.31
N GLU A 32 -4.00 3.66 4.15
CA GLU A 32 -4.20 2.28 4.62
C GLU A 32 -3.36 1.27 3.82
N LEU A 33 -3.26 1.44 2.49
CA LEU A 33 -2.37 0.62 1.66
C LEU A 33 -0.91 0.77 2.09
N GLU A 34 -0.44 2.01 2.30
CA GLU A 34 0.93 2.27 2.76
C GLU A 34 1.20 1.65 4.14
N ALA A 35 0.27 1.84 5.08
CA ALA A 35 0.37 1.30 6.44
C ALA A 35 0.44 -0.23 6.46
N LEU A 36 -0.18 -0.91 5.50
CA LEU A 36 -0.15 -2.36 5.37
C LEU A 36 1.07 -2.88 4.59
N VAL A 37 1.52 -2.14 3.57
CA VAL A 37 2.63 -2.55 2.69
C VAL A 37 3.97 -2.37 3.38
N GLN A 38 4.18 -1.29 4.14
CA GLN A 38 5.47 -1.00 4.78
C GLN A 38 5.93 -2.11 5.75
N PRO A 39 5.10 -2.62 6.69
CA PRO A 39 5.52 -3.68 7.61
C PRO A 39 5.85 -5.01 6.91
N VAL A 40 5.19 -5.31 5.79
CA VAL A 40 5.52 -6.49 4.98
C VAL A 40 6.89 -6.28 4.35
N LEU A 41 7.11 -5.15 3.67
CA LEU A 41 8.39 -4.88 3.01
C LEU A 41 9.55 -4.91 4.00
N LEU A 42 9.43 -4.24 5.15
CA LEU A 42 10.47 -4.20 6.19
C LEU A 42 10.86 -5.59 6.71
N ARG A 43 9.94 -6.57 6.74
CA ARG A 43 10.26 -7.95 7.15
C ARG A 43 11.13 -8.71 6.15
N TYR A 44 11.12 -8.28 4.90
CA TYR A 44 11.88 -8.90 3.81
C TYR A 44 13.07 -8.05 3.35
N VAL A 45 13.30 -6.90 3.99
CA VAL A 45 14.52 -6.13 3.78
C VAL A 45 15.73 -6.89 4.32
N ASP A 46 16.85 -6.78 3.61
CA ASP A 46 18.15 -7.27 4.05
C ASP A 46 18.59 -6.57 5.36
N PRO A 47 18.74 -7.32 6.47
CA PRO A 47 19.10 -6.76 7.77
C PRO A 47 20.44 -6.00 7.74
N GLU A 48 21.43 -6.45 6.96
CA GLU A 48 22.75 -5.81 6.89
C GLU A 48 22.66 -4.41 6.25
N LYS A 49 21.81 -4.26 5.24
CA LYS A 49 21.54 -2.96 4.62
C LYS A 49 20.81 -2.03 5.58
N LEU A 50 19.87 -2.57 6.35
CA LEU A 50 19.10 -1.80 7.31
C LEU A 50 19.98 -1.32 8.47
N GLU A 51 20.89 -2.16 8.99
CA GLU A 51 21.89 -1.78 9.99
C GLU A 51 22.89 -0.75 9.45
N THR A 52 23.31 -0.87 8.18
CA THR A 52 24.21 0.10 7.54
C THR A 52 23.59 1.49 7.45
N LEU A 53 22.29 1.56 7.13
CA LEU A 53 21.55 2.84 7.08
C LEU A 53 21.27 3.38 8.49
N ALA A 54 21.00 2.51 9.46
CA ALA A 54 20.76 2.90 10.85
C ALA A 54 22.03 3.42 11.55
N SER A 55 23.20 2.89 11.20
CA SER A 55 24.48 3.29 11.78
C SER A 55 25.06 4.59 11.22
N ASP A 56 24.58 5.04 10.06
CA ASP A 56 25.03 6.27 9.41
C ASP A 56 23.88 6.97 8.67
N THR A 57 23.23 7.90 9.37
CA THR A 57 22.09 8.65 8.83
C THR A 57 22.45 9.53 7.63
N SER A 58 23.74 9.81 7.38
CA SER A 58 24.16 10.56 6.19
C SER A 58 24.01 9.75 4.90
N LYS A 59 23.91 8.43 5.00
CA LYS A 59 23.64 7.52 3.88
C LYS A 59 22.15 7.35 3.59
N VAL A 60 21.29 7.83 4.48
CA VAL A 60 19.83 7.77 4.31
C VAL A 60 19.41 8.83 3.31
N THR A 61 19.23 8.38 2.08
CA THR A 61 18.73 9.14 0.93
C THR A 61 17.45 8.51 0.40
N VAL A 62 16.67 9.26 -0.38
CA VAL A 62 15.50 8.72 -1.11
C VAL A 62 15.90 7.51 -1.95
N GLU A 63 17.05 7.57 -2.62
CA GLU A 63 17.56 6.47 -3.44
C GLU A 63 17.88 5.23 -2.61
N SER A 64 18.56 5.40 -1.46
CA SER A 64 18.86 4.29 -0.56
C SER A 64 17.60 3.61 -0.02
N TYR A 65 16.54 4.39 0.26
CA TYR A 65 15.25 3.87 0.69
C TYR A 65 14.56 3.09 -0.44
N LEU A 66 14.54 3.64 -1.67
CA LEU A 66 13.97 2.95 -2.82
C LEU A 66 14.69 1.64 -3.11
N ASP A 67 16.02 1.60 -3.00
CA ASP A 67 16.81 0.39 -3.19
C ASP A 67 16.57 -0.65 -2.10
N LEU A 68 16.36 -0.19 -0.85
CA LEU A 68 15.95 -1.06 0.27
C LEU A 68 14.62 -1.75 -0.03
N MET A 69 13.62 -0.98 -0.47
CA MET A 69 12.27 -1.47 -0.77
C MET A 69 12.25 -2.37 -2.01
N LYS A 70 13.00 -2.00 -3.07
CA LYS A 70 13.18 -2.87 -4.25
C LYS A 70 13.84 -4.19 -3.88
N GLY A 71 14.82 -4.16 -2.97
CA GLY A 71 15.47 -5.36 -2.45
C GLY A 71 14.46 -6.32 -1.82
N ALA A 72 13.59 -5.83 -0.95
CA ALA A 72 12.53 -6.64 -0.34
C ALA A 72 11.59 -7.25 -1.39
N LEU A 73 11.28 -6.52 -2.47
CA LEU A 73 10.45 -7.01 -3.57
C LEU A 73 11.14 -8.10 -4.41
N THR A 74 12.46 -8.28 -4.36
CA THR A 74 13.08 -9.42 -5.07
C THR A 74 12.70 -10.78 -4.47
N ASN A 75 12.15 -10.80 -3.26
CA ASN A 75 11.66 -12.00 -2.61
C ASN A 75 10.22 -12.35 -3.06
N ALA A 76 10.04 -13.53 -3.64
CA ALA A 76 8.73 -14.01 -4.11
C ALA A 76 7.70 -14.19 -2.98
N GLU A 77 8.13 -14.46 -1.75
CA GLU A 77 7.25 -14.54 -0.58
C GLU A 77 6.75 -13.17 -0.17
N ALA A 78 7.60 -12.13 -0.24
CA ALA A 78 7.20 -10.75 -0.02
C ALA A 78 6.08 -10.35 -0.99
N TYR A 79 6.21 -10.68 -2.28
CA TYR A 79 5.15 -10.45 -3.27
C TYR A 79 3.84 -11.15 -2.93
N LYS A 80 3.89 -12.41 -2.52
CA LYS A 80 2.68 -13.18 -2.16
C LYS A 80 1.99 -12.60 -0.94
N GLU A 81 2.76 -12.24 0.09
CA GLU A 81 2.20 -11.65 1.30
C GLU A 81 1.60 -10.27 1.01
N LEU A 82 2.33 -9.41 0.30
CA LEU A 82 1.83 -8.11 -0.15
C LEU A 82 0.52 -8.24 -0.92
N GLN A 83 0.45 -9.19 -1.87
CA GLN A 83 -0.78 -9.44 -2.61
C GLN A 83 -1.92 -9.86 -1.68
N SER A 84 -1.67 -10.77 -0.74
CA SER A 84 -2.69 -11.26 0.20
C SER A 84 -3.24 -10.13 1.08
N VAL A 85 -2.35 -9.30 1.64
CA VAL A 85 -2.74 -8.22 2.56
C VAL A 85 -3.49 -7.13 1.79
N MET A 86 -3.01 -6.73 0.61
CA MET A 86 -3.71 -5.76 -0.23
C MET A 86 -5.08 -6.28 -0.70
N GLU A 87 -5.18 -7.57 -1.05
CA GLU A 87 -6.46 -8.15 -1.45
C GLU A 87 -7.48 -8.19 -0.31
N GLN A 88 -7.04 -8.42 0.93
CA GLN A 88 -7.92 -8.33 2.11
C GLN A 88 -8.42 -6.91 2.33
N LEU A 89 -7.52 -5.92 2.30
CA LEU A 89 -7.90 -4.52 2.44
C LEU A 89 -8.95 -4.11 1.40
N LEU A 90 -8.72 -4.44 0.12
CA LEU A 90 -9.66 -4.08 -0.94
C LEU A 90 -11.04 -4.72 -0.76
N VAL A 91 -11.10 -5.93 -0.21
CA VAL A 91 -12.37 -6.61 0.11
C VAL A 91 -13.07 -5.93 1.28
N GLU A 92 -12.33 -5.59 2.34
CA GLU A 92 -12.88 -4.88 3.50
C GLU A 92 -13.39 -3.49 3.11
N TYR A 93 -12.61 -2.74 2.35
CA TYR A 93 -12.98 -1.42 1.86
C TYR A 93 -14.25 -1.48 0.99
N GLU A 94 -14.34 -2.45 0.06
CA GLU A 94 -15.55 -2.65 -0.72
C GLU A 94 -16.77 -3.00 0.16
N SER A 95 -16.60 -3.76 1.24
CA SER A 95 -17.68 -4.07 2.19
C SER A 95 -18.15 -2.81 2.92
N VAL A 96 -17.21 -2.03 3.47
CA VAL A 96 -17.52 -0.78 4.19
C VAL A 96 -18.25 0.21 3.29
N MET A 97 -17.82 0.34 2.03
CA MET A 97 -18.49 1.23 1.09
C MET A 97 -19.93 0.80 0.77
N LYS A 98 -20.18 -0.51 0.62
CA LYS A 98 -21.54 -1.05 0.41
C LYS A 98 -22.43 -0.84 1.63
N GLU A 99 -21.91 -1.09 2.83
CA GLU A 99 -22.63 -0.88 4.08
C GLU A 99 -22.97 0.60 4.30
N GLY A 100 -22.08 1.51 3.90
CA GLY A 100 -22.29 2.95 3.93
C GLY A 100 -23.20 3.51 2.84
N GLY A 101 -23.67 2.68 1.89
CA GLY A 101 -24.47 3.12 0.75
C GLY A 101 -23.70 4.00 -0.26
N LEU A 102 -22.37 3.94 -0.22
CA LEU A 102 -21.47 4.66 -1.13
C LEU A 102 -21.22 3.88 -2.43
N LEU A 103 -21.57 2.58 -2.43
CA LEU A 103 -21.51 1.63 -3.56
C LEU A 103 -22.65 0.62 -3.56
#